data_AF-A0A173S8L8-F1
#
_entry.id   AF-A0A173S8L8-F1
#
_cell.length_a   1.000
_cell.length_b   1.000
_cell.length_c   1.000
_cell.angle_alpha   90.00
_cell.angle_beta   90.00
_cell.angle_gamma   90.00
#
_symmetry.space_group_name_H-M   'P 1'
#
loop_
_entity.id
_entity.type
_entity.pdbx_description
1 polymer ?
#
loop_
_entity_poly.entity_id
_entity_poly.type
_entity_poly.pdbx_seq_one_letter_code
_entity_poly.pdbx_strand_id
1 'polypeptide(L)'
;MAKKKKQRKVDFTKEEIMDMSQRGSVQDLDYRLKKMKSYYGLDTSGFKTDSEGSGTESFFPAECGELLSLLCRNFDFNPAGRTKSAAKNVTATQVGDYYGRLCKEIDNLPLPFKSMVYGLPCHFASNGIGIWAERIVPILTKFIASYVEETQEDMGLLLKRLAIDIDRADYTLFVNQYYMRMAKEANKKGYMDNPDYREMLQLFDMEELKEDRVNIGVDRGIASLISELLGDVKEKSKKMGFEEDGECSREEYYDTLTKSYFDYRFKMNEETLRRYSAGARGWKTYEERISAGECISIFKKSTSEEIVDLEQDIAYLEQHLKTKKELLEKLKKMSDEQKKARDDNAKEIIRLVNQAYLDKCDKVTRGEYAKVEDSVDSFVGRVLWEFLNAK
;
A
#
# COMPACT_ATOMS: atom_id res chain seq x y z
N MET A 1 -41.35 10.60 -27.60
CA MET A 1 -40.65 9.33 -27.34
C MET A 1 -40.50 9.18 -25.83
N ALA A 2 -41.01 8.09 -25.25
CA ALA A 2 -40.90 7.86 -23.81
C ALA A 2 -39.42 7.66 -23.45
N LYS A 3 -38.90 8.45 -22.50
CA LYS A 3 -37.60 8.18 -21.87
C LYS A 3 -37.65 6.76 -21.30
N LYS A 4 -36.76 5.87 -21.72
CA LYS A 4 -36.64 4.53 -21.13
C LYS A 4 -36.29 4.70 -19.64
N LYS A 5 -37.05 4.02 -18.77
CA LYS A 5 -36.88 4.05 -17.32
C LYS A 5 -35.63 3.26 -16.92
N LYS A 6 -35.01 3.61 -15.78
CA LYS A 6 -33.99 2.80 -15.08
C LYS A 6 -34.37 1.32 -15.12
N GLN A 7 -33.42 0.45 -15.46
CA GLN A 7 -33.62 -1.00 -15.38
C GLN A 7 -33.75 -1.45 -13.92
N ARG A 8 -32.95 -0.89 -13.00
CA ARG A 8 -33.11 -1.06 -11.55
C ARG A 8 -33.29 0.28 -10.86
N LYS A 9 -34.24 0.37 -9.92
CA LYS A 9 -34.51 1.59 -9.14
C LYS A 9 -33.30 2.07 -8.34
N VAL A 10 -32.50 1.11 -7.86
CA VAL A 10 -31.32 1.31 -7.02
C VAL A 10 -30.11 1.87 -7.78
N ASP A 11 -30.05 1.70 -9.10
CA ASP A 11 -28.97 2.26 -9.93
C ASP A 11 -28.97 3.79 -9.86
N PHE A 12 -27.86 4.43 -10.22
CA PHE A 12 -27.73 5.88 -10.22
C PHE A 12 -28.03 6.45 -11.60
N THR A 13 -28.76 7.56 -11.66
CA THR A 13 -28.82 8.40 -12.86
C THR A 13 -27.50 9.14 -13.05
N LYS A 14 -27.35 9.73 -14.23
CA LYS A 14 -26.22 10.59 -14.53
C LYS A 14 -26.20 11.86 -13.66
N GLU A 15 -27.36 12.41 -13.34
CA GLU A 15 -27.53 13.54 -12.42
C GLU A 15 -27.12 13.17 -11.00
N GLU A 16 -27.53 12.00 -10.49
CA GLU A 16 -27.10 11.53 -9.16
C GLU A 16 -25.57 11.40 -9.09
N ILE A 17 -24.93 10.80 -10.11
CA ILE A 17 -23.46 10.70 -10.16
C ILE A 17 -22.80 12.08 -10.28
N MET A 18 -23.39 13.01 -11.04
CA MET A 18 -22.89 14.38 -11.18
C MET A 18 -22.85 15.08 -9.81
N ASP A 19 -23.95 14.97 -9.05
CA ASP A 19 -24.09 15.58 -7.73
C ASP A 19 -23.11 14.95 -6.73
N MET A 20 -23.06 13.61 -6.67
CA MET A 20 -22.13 12.87 -5.79
C MET A 20 -20.66 13.15 -6.11
N SER A 21 -20.35 13.32 -7.40
CA SER A 21 -19.02 13.70 -7.90
C SER A 21 -18.71 15.19 -7.76
N GLN A 22 -19.65 15.99 -7.26
CA GLN A 22 -19.56 17.45 -7.11
C GLN A 22 -19.15 18.12 -8.43
N ARG A 23 -19.82 17.77 -9.52
CA ARG A 23 -19.58 18.35 -10.85
C ARG A 23 -20.64 19.40 -11.17
N GLY A 24 -20.23 20.47 -11.85
CA GLY A 24 -21.14 21.58 -12.15
C GLY A 24 -22.07 21.33 -13.33
N SER A 25 -21.82 20.29 -14.13
CA SER A 25 -22.67 19.91 -15.26
C SER A 25 -22.44 18.46 -15.69
N VAL A 26 -23.42 17.92 -16.41
CA VAL A 26 -23.35 16.58 -17.03
C VAL A 26 -22.22 16.50 -18.05
N GLN A 27 -21.95 17.60 -18.78
CA GLN A 27 -20.85 17.68 -19.74
C GLN A 27 -19.48 17.61 -19.06
N ASP A 28 -19.32 18.26 -17.90
CA ASP A 28 -18.09 18.18 -17.10
C ASP A 28 -17.89 16.75 -16.55
N LEU A 29 -18.97 16.10 -16.10
CA LEU A 29 -18.94 14.70 -15.69
C LEU A 29 -18.47 13.79 -16.85
N ASP A 30 -19.04 13.91 -18.05
CA ASP A 30 -18.65 13.10 -19.21
C ASP A 30 -17.18 13.29 -19.59
N TYR A 31 -16.73 14.55 -19.60
CA TYR A 31 -15.33 14.88 -19.84
C TYR A 31 -14.42 14.23 -18.79
N ARG A 32 -14.84 14.24 -17.53
CA ARG A 32 -14.08 13.65 -16.43
C ARG A 32 -14.02 12.13 -16.51
N LEU A 33 -15.14 11.47 -16.74
CA LEU A 33 -15.20 10.02 -16.92
C LEU A 33 -14.32 9.56 -18.08
N LYS A 34 -14.27 10.32 -19.18
CA LYS A 34 -13.36 10.04 -20.31
C LYS A 34 -11.89 10.12 -19.91
N LYS A 35 -11.51 11.12 -19.11
CA LYS A 35 -10.13 11.22 -18.58
C LYS A 35 -9.79 10.07 -17.64
N MET A 36 -10.68 9.76 -16.70
CA MET A 36 -10.51 8.65 -15.76
C MET A 36 -10.39 7.31 -16.48
N LYS A 37 -11.21 7.08 -17.51
CA LYS A 37 -11.09 5.91 -18.38
C LYS A 37 -9.69 5.80 -18.99
N SER A 38 -9.17 6.89 -19.55
CA SER A 38 -7.83 6.90 -20.13
C SER A 38 -6.71 6.72 -19.09
N TYR A 39 -6.91 7.21 -17.87
CA TYR A 39 -5.86 7.23 -16.84
C TYR A 39 -5.82 5.93 -16.03
N TYR A 40 -6.98 5.41 -15.62
CA TYR A 40 -7.12 4.21 -14.81
C TYR A 40 -7.40 2.94 -15.61
N GLY A 41 -7.73 3.05 -16.91
CA GLY A 41 -8.12 1.89 -17.72
C GLY A 41 -9.52 1.35 -17.41
N LEU A 42 -10.41 2.17 -16.83
CA LEU A 42 -11.76 1.75 -16.47
C LEU A 42 -12.58 1.31 -17.69
N ASP A 43 -13.15 0.10 -17.66
CA ASP A 43 -14.10 -0.35 -18.67
C ASP A 43 -15.48 0.28 -18.44
N THR A 44 -15.68 1.47 -19.02
CA THR A 44 -16.95 2.18 -18.92
C THR A 44 -18.07 1.60 -19.78
N SER A 45 -17.83 0.51 -20.52
CA SER A 45 -18.88 -0.11 -21.35
C SER A 45 -20.02 -0.69 -20.51
N GLY A 46 -19.74 -1.05 -19.25
CA GLY A 46 -20.73 -1.57 -18.29
C GLY A 46 -21.68 -0.52 -17.70
N PHE A 47 -21.39 0.78 -17.83
CA PHE A 47 -22.25 1.87 -17.36
C PHE A 47 -23.31 2.30 -18.39
N LYS A 48 -23.49 1.50 -19.46
CA LYS A 48 -24.46 1.76 -20.52
C LYS A 48 -25.38 0.57 -20.68
N THR A 49 -26.65 0.76 -20.40
CA THR A 49 -27.73 -0.16 -20.78
C THR A 49 -28.54 0.47 -21.90
N ASP A 50 -28.01 0.37 -23.12
CA ASP A 50 -28.72 -0.08 -24.33
C ASP A 50 -27.87 0.15 -25.58
N SER A 51 -27.73 -0.90 -26.37
CA SER A 51 -26.95 -0.99 -27.61
C SER A 51 -27.63 -0.35 -28.83
N GLU A 52 -28.79 0.28 -28.70
CA GLU A 52 -29.54 0.77 -29.86
C GLU A 52 -30.25 2.10 -29.55
N GLY A 53 -29.65 3.20 -30.03
CA GLY A 53 -30.26 4.52 -30.08
C GLY A 53 -29.36 5.62 -29.53
N SER A 54 -28.98 6.57 -30.39
CA SER A 54 -28.37 7.83 -29.97
C SER A 54 -29.39 8.65 -29.17
N GLY A 55 -29.32 8.60 -27.83
CA GLY A 55 -30.16 9.41 -26.94
C GLY A 55 -30.63 8.77 -25.64
N THR A 56 -30.18 7.55 -25.29
CA THR A 56 -30.53 6.93 -24.00
C THR A 56 -29.70 7.48 -22.83
N GLU A 57 -30.37 7.76 -21.72
CA GLU A 57 -29.80 8.21 -20.45
C GLU A 57 -28.87 7.11 -19.90
N SER A 58 -27.65 7.46 -19.48
CA SER A 58 -26.70 6.48 -18.92
C SER A 58 -27.04 6.21 -17.45
N PHE A 59 -27.07 4.94 -17.06
CA PHE A 59 -27.32 4.50 -15.69
C PHE A 59 -26.10 3.76 -15.13
N PHE A 60 -25.77 4.03 -13.88
CA PHE A 60 -24.58 3.50 -13.22
C PHE A 60 -25.00 2.48 -12.16
N PRO A 61 -24.51 1.23 -12.20
CA PRO A 61 -24.87 0.20 -11.25
C PRO A 61 -24.66 0.62 -9.79
N ALA A 62 -25.62 0.30 -8.92
CA ALA A 62 -25.57 0.61 -7.49
C ALA A 62 -24.27 0.09 -6.82
N GLU A 63 -23.72 -1.01 -7.32
CA GLU A 63 -22.50 -1.67 -6.87
C GLU A 63 -21.22 -0.86 -7.12
N CYS A 64 -21.25 0.16 -7.98
CA CYS A 64 -20.04 0.89 -8.36
C CYS A 64 -20.21 2.42 -8.36
N GLY A 65 -21.44 2.94 -8.31
CA GLY A 65 -21.71 4.38 -8.37
C GLY A 65 -21.02 5.21 -7.28
N GLU A 66 -20.99 4.72 -6.04
CA GLU A 66 -20.30 5.37 -4.91
C GLU A 66 -18.79 5.47 -5.13
N LEU A 67 -18.17 4.34 -5.49
CA LEU A 67 -16.73 4.26 -5.76
C LEU A 67 -16.32 5.10 -6.98
N LEU A 68 -17.15 5.08 -8.03
CA LEU A 68 -16.94 5.89 -9.22
C LEU A 68 -17.00 7.39 -8.90
N SER A 69 -18.00 7.79 -8.12
CA SER A 69 -18.20 9.19 -7.71
C SER A 69 -17.05 9.67 -6.81
N LEU A 70 -16.57 8.83 -5.90
CA LEU A 70 -15.39 9.09 -5.08
C LEU A 70 -14.15 9.37 -5.96
N LEU A 71 -13.85 8.49 -6.93
CA LEU A 71 -12.72 8.71 -7.83
C LEU A 71 -12.88 9.97 -8.68
N CYS A 72 -14.09 10.21 -9.19
CA CYS A 72 -14.39 11.36 -10.04
C CYS A 72 -14.21 12.69 -9.28
N ARG A 73 -14.74 12.78 -8.06
CA ARG A 73 -14.60 13.96 -7.20
C ARG A 73 -13.14 14.26 -6.83
N ASN A 74 -12.32 13.23 -6.63
CA ASN A 74 -10.93 13.39 -6.23
C ASN A 74 -9.94 13.52 -7.39
N PHE A 75 -10.36 13.24 -8.63
CA PHE A 75 -9.45 13.18 -9.78
C PHE A 75 -8.73 14.51 -10.03
N ASP A 76 -9.36 15.66 -9.75
CA ASP A 76 -8.73 16.98 -9.89
C ASP A 76 -7.55 17.20 -8.94
N PHE A 77 -7.52 16.47 -7.82
CA PHE A 77 -6.45 16.55 -6.83
C PHE A 77 -5.32 15.55 -7.12
N ASN A 78 -5.51 14.63 -8.07
CA ASN A 78 -4.46 13.69 -8.45
C ASN A 78 -3.31 14.45 -9.14
N PRO A 79 -2.09 14.43 -8.58
CA PRO A 79 -0.98 15.23 -9.11
C PRO A 79 -0.47 14.74 -10.48
N ALA A 80 -0.66 13.46 -10.79
CA ALA A 80 -0.24 12.86 -12.06
C ALA A 80 -1.38 12.78 -13.11
N GLY A 81 -2.64 12.88 -12.68
CA GLY A 81 -3.83 12.77 -13.55
C GLY A 81 -4.20 14.02 -14.36
N ARG A 82 -3.55 15.16 -14.09
CA ARG A 82 -3.92 16.47 -14.69
C ARG A 82 -3.50 16.59 -16.17
N THR A 83 -2.24 16.26 -16.49
CA THR A 83 -1.67 16.25 -17.87
C THR A 83 -0.49 15.27 -17.96
N LYS A 84 -0.12 14.82 -19.18
CA LYS A 84 1.08 13.99 -19.40
C LYS A 84 2.38 14.69 -18.97
N SER A 85 2.43 16.02 -18.99
CA SER A 85 3.57 16.82 -18.50
C SER A 85 3.56 17.03 -17.00
N ALA A 86 2.39 17.04 -16.34
CA ALA A 86 2.26 17.20 -14.89
C ALA A 86 2.94 16.07 -14.12
N ALA A 87 2.95 14.84 -14.66
CA ALA A 87 3.65 13.71 -14.07
C ALA A 87 5.17 13.95 -13.84
N LYS A 88 5.79 14.88 -14.59
CA LYS A 88 7.23 15.20 -14.46
C LYS A 88 7.55 16.19 -13.34
N ASN A 89 6.54 16.85 -12.76
CA ASN A 89 6.69 17.92 -11.76
C ASN A 89 5.92 17.62 -10.47
N VAL A 90 5.59 16.36 -10.22
CA VAL A 90 4.88 15.93 -9.01
C VAL A 90 5.81 16.02 -7.80
N THR A 91 5.35 16.64 -6.72
CA THR A 91 6.10 16.70 -5.45
C THR A 91 5.59 15.69 -4.44
N ALA A 92 6.45 15.32 -3.48
CA ALA A 92 6.07 14.42 -2.38
C ALA A 92 4.87 14.98 -1.58
N THR A 93 4.83 16.29 -1.34
CA THR A 93 3.72 16.99 -0.67
C THR A 93 2.40 16.80 -1.42
N GLN A 94 2.39 17.02 -2.74
CA GLN A 94 1.17 16.85 -3.54
C GLN A 94 0.64 15.40 -3.52
N VAL A 95 1.54 14.42 -3.49
CA VAL A 95 1.18 13.00 -3.37
C VAL A 95 0.60 12.70 -1.99
N GLY A 96 1.25 13.21 -0.93
CA GLY A 96 0.78 13.09 0.45
C GLY A 96 -0.61 13.70 0.64
N ASP A 97 -0.81 14.93 0.18
CA ASP A 97 -2.09 15.65 0.25
C ASP A 97 -3.20 14.90 -0.48
N TYR A 98 -2.91 14.38 -1.67
CA TYR A 98 -3.88 13.65 -2.48
C TYR A 98 -4.35 12.38 -1.77
N TYR A 99 -3.43 11.52 -1.31
CA TYR A 99 -3.82 10.28 -0.63
C TYR A 99 -4.39 10.53 0.77
N GLY A 100 -3.87 11.53 1.49
CA GLY A 100 -4.43 11.96 2.77
C GLY A 100 -5.89 12.42 2.64
N ARG A 101 -6.23 13.14 1.55
CA ARG A 101 -7.60 13.50 1.21
C ARG A 101 -8.43 12.27 0.83
N LEU A 102 -7.94 11.45 -0.10
CA LEU A 102 -8.71 10.30 -0.62
C LEU A 102 -9.04 9.30 0.49
N CYS A 103 -8.11 9.00 1.39
CA CYS A 103 -8.35 8.15 2.57
C CYS A 103 -9.44 8.73 3.50
N LYS A 104 -9.43 10.05 3.76
CA LYS A 104 -10.51 10.69 4.54
C LYS A 104 -11.86 10.60 3.86
N GLU A 105 -11.91 10.69 2.53
CA GLU A 105 -13.17 10.54 1.79
C GLU A 105 -13.65 9.08 1.77
N ILE A 106 -12.75 8.09 1.75
CA ILE A 106 -13.08 6.66 1.89
C ILE A 106 -13.78 6.36 3.23
N ASP A 107 -13.37 7.03 4.32
CA ASP A 107 -13.99 6.86 5.64
C ASP A 107 -15.48 7.23 5.67
N ASN A 108 -15.93 8.06 4.73
CA ASN A 108 -17.30 8.55 4.60
C ASN A 108 -18.16 7.73 3.62
N LEU A 109 -17.60 6.67 3.01
CA LEU A 109 -18.37 5.78 2.13
C LEU A 109 -19.42 4.97 2.93
N PRO A 110 -20.54 4.58 2.28
CA PRO A 110 -21.44 3.60 2.84
C PRO A 110 -20.72 2.28 3.19
N LEU A 111 -21.16 1.61 4.26
CA LEU A 111 -20.51 0.43 4.83
C LEU A 111 -20.07 -0.65 3.82
N PRO A 112 -20.89 -1.09 2.84
CA PRO A 112 -20.43 -2.11 1.90
C PRO A 112 -19.19 -1.68 1.11
N PHE A 113 -19.16 -0.45 0.61
CA PHE A 113 -18.03 0.08 -0.17
C PHE A 113 -16.83 0.38 0.72
N LYS A 114 -17.05 0.97 1.90
CA LYS A 114 -15.98 1.16 2.87
C LYS A 114 -15.32 -0.18 3.22
N SER A 115 -16.12 -1.22 3.46
CA SER A 115 -15.63 -2.58 3.74
C SER A 115 -14.74 -3.14 2.62
N MET A 116 -15.21 -3.08 1.36
CA MET A 116 -14.44 -3.53 0.21
C MET A 116 -13.11 -2.78 0.06
N VAL A 117 -13.12 -1.44 0.22
CA VAL A 117 -11.91 -0.61 0.06
C VAL A 117 -10.90 -0.89 1.17
N TYR A 118 -11.35 -1.09 2.41
CA TYR A 118 -10.48 -1.51 3.52
C TYR A 118 -9.93 -2.93 3.35
N GLY A 119 -10.57 -3.77 2.53
CA GLY A 119 -10.03 -5.06 2.09
C GLY A 119 -8.85 -4.93 1.11
N LEU A 120 -8.66 -3.77 0.48
CA LEU A 120 -7.57 -3.54 -0.48
C LEU A 120 -6.24 -3.24 0.25
N PRO A 121 -5.16 -4.02 0.01
CA PRO A 121 -3.86 -3.76 0.64
C PRO A 121 -3.29 -2.37 0.33
N CYS A 122 -3.53 -1.85 -0.88
CA CYS A 122 -3.10 -0.52 -1.29
C CYS A 122 -3.74 0.63 -0.49
N HIS A 123 -4.88 0.41 0.18
CA HIS A 123 -5.50 1.42 1.04
C HIS A 123 -4.59 1.72 2.24
N PHE A 124 -4.05 0.68 2.87
CA PHE A 124 -3.11 0.83 3.99
C PHE A 124 -1.84 1.57 3.55
N ALA A 125 -1.27 1.18 2.41
CA ALA A 125 -0.09 1.83 1.84
C ALA A 125 -0.33 3.32 1.54
N SER A 126 -1.46 3.66 0.92
CA SER A 126 -1.81 5.04 0.57
C SER A 126 -2.02 5.92 1.81
N ASN A 127 -2.60 5.37 2.88
CA ASN A 127 -2.73 6.07 4.15
C ASN A 127 -1.35 6.39 4.76
N GLY A 128 -0.44 5.41 4.74
CA GLY A 128 0.95 5.61 5.17
C GLY A 128 1.65 6.72 4.37
N ILE A 129 1.49 6.73 3.04
CA ILE A 129 2.03 7.80 2.18
C ILE A 129 1.47 9.17 2.60
N GLY A 130 0.16 9.25 2.86
CA GLY A 130 -0.49 10.47 3.31
C GLY A 130 0.03 11.01 4.65
N ILE A 131 0.64 10.17 5.50
CA ILE A 131 1.24 10.57 6.79
C ILE A 131 2.74 10.86 6.65
N TRP A 132 3.49 10.02 5.94
CA TRP A 132 4.95 10.11 5.95
C TRP A 132 5.52 11.08 4.91
N ALA A 133 4.77 11.40 3.85
CA ALA A 133 5.22 12.33 2.82
C ALA A 133 5.54 13.73 3.37
N GLU A 134 4.76 14.22 4.35
CA GLU A 134 5.00 15.53 4.98
C GLU A 134 6.27 15.56 5.84
N ARG A 135 6.74 14.39 6.30
CA ARG A 135 7.83 14.25 7.28
C ARG A 135 9.17 13.95 6.64
N ILE A 136 9.18 13.08 5.62
CA ILE A 136 10.43 12.62 5.02
C ILE A 136 11.21 13.78 4.37
N VAL A 137 10.50 14.73 3.75
CA VAL A 137 11.09 15.89 3.08
C VAL A 137 11.91 16.76 4.05
N PRO A 138 11.35 17.29 5.16
CA PRO A 138 12.12 18.11 6.10
C PRO A 138 13.21 17.31 6.82
N ILE A 139 12.97 16.03 7.16
CA ILE A 139 13.98 15.18 7.81
C ILE A 139 15.19 14.98 6.91
N LEU A 140 14.97 14.59 5.64
CA LEU A 140 16.07 14.37 4.70
C LEU A 140 16.82 15.66 4.41
N THR A 141 16.10 16.78 4.29
CA THR A 141 16.72 18.10 4.08
C THR A 141 17.64 18.47 5.25
N LYS A 142 17.17 18.32 6.49
CA LYS A 142 17.97 18.57 7.69
C LYS A 142 19.16 17.63 7.80
N PHE A 143 18.95 16.34 7.51
CA PHE A 143 20.04 15.36 7.53
C PHE A 143 21.17 15.75 6.56
N ILE A 144 20.82 16.13 5.32
CA ILE A 144 21.81 16.54 4.32
C ILE A 144 22.55 17.81 4.78
N ALA A 145 21.81 18.84 5.20
CA ALA A 145 22.41 20.10 5.65
C ALA A 145 23.30 19.91 6.88
N SER A 146 22.79 19.24 7.91
CA SER A 146 23.54 18.96 9.14
C SER A 146 24.72 18.04 8.90
N TYR A 147 24.66 17.09 7.95
CA TYR A 147 25.84 16.29 7.65
C TYR A 147 26.99 17.18 7.17
N VAL A 148 26.73 18.05 6.18
CA VAL A 148 27.77 18.95 5.63
C VAL A 148 28.28 19.92 6.69
N GLU A 149 27.38 20.51 7.47
CA GLU A 149 27.73 21.52 8.49
C GLU A 149 28.47 20.92 9.69
N GLU A 150 27.99 19.80 10.24
CA GLU A 150 28.48 19.24 11.51
C GLU A 150 29.72 18.36 11.32
N THR A 151 29.87 17.68 10.18
CA THR A 151 31.09 16.88 9.90
C THR A 151 32.18 17.72 9.23
N GLN A 152 31.84 18.92 8.73
CA GLN A 152 32.69 19.74 7.86
C GLN A 152 33.19 18.99 6.61
N GLU A 153 32.51 17.91 6.22
CA GLU A 153 32.85 17.09 5.06
C GLU A 153 32.17 17.58 3.79
N ASP A 154 32.77 17.30 2.64
CA ASP A 154 32.21 17.65 1.35
C ASP A 154 31.03 16.75 0.93
N MET A 155 30.28 17.23 -0.08
CA MET A 155 29.14 16.49 -0.65
C MET A 155 29.52 15.10 -1.18
N GLY A 156 30.75 14.89 -1.64
CA GLY A 156 31.25 13.59 -2.08
C GLY A 156 31.34 12.56 -0.96
N LEU A 157 31.69 12.97 0.26
CA LEU A 157 31.69 12.10 1.43
C LEU A 157 30.28 11.76 1.90
N LEU A 158 29.34 12.73 1.87
CA LEU A 158 27.92 12.45 2.09
C LEU A 158 27.39 11.42 1.07
N LEU A 159 27.72 11.57 -0.21
CA LEU A 159 27.32 10.60 -1.24
C LEU A 159 27.89 9.21 -0.99
N LYS A 160 29.18 9.12 -0.66
CA LYS A 160 29.82 7.85 -0.30
C LYS A 160 29.10 7.21 0.89
N ARG A 161 28.76 8.00 1.91
CA ARG A 161 28.06 7.52 3.11
C ARG A 161 26.68 6.99 2.77
N LEU A 162 25.88 7.76 2.02
CA LEU A 162 24.56 7.36 1.57
C LEU A 162 24.63 6.10 0.71
N ALA A 163 25.58 6.00 -0.23
CA ALA A 163 25.74 4.83 -1.08
C ALA A 163 26.00 3.56 -0.26
N ILE A 164 26.93 3.62 0.70
CA ILE A 164 27.28 2.47 1.55
C ILE A 164 26.13 2.09 2.48
N ASP A 165 25.50 3.07 3.14
CA ASP A 165 24.44 2.80 4.11
C ASP A 165 23.16 2.28 3.42
N ILE A 166 22.81 2.83 2.25
CA ILE A 166 21.65 2.39 1.46
C ILE A 166 21.89 0.99 0.85
N ASP A 167 23.07 0.71 0.31
CA ASP A 167 23.42 -0.62 -0.22
C ASP A 167 23.35 -1.69 0.88
N ARG A 168 23.92 -1.40 2.05
CA ARG A 168 23.82 -2.28 3.22
C ARG A 168 22.36 -2.48 3.64
N ALA A 169 21.55 -1.43 3.64
CA ALA A 169 20.14 -1.51 3.98
C ALA A 169 19.34 -2.36 2.98
N ASP A 170 19.59 -2.24 1.67
CA ASP A 170 18.94 -3.08 0.64
C ASP A 170 19.30 -4.56 0.82
N TYR A 171 20.59 -4.88 1.00
CA TYR A 171 21.00 -6.26 1.23
C TYR A 171 20.36 -6.82 2.51
N THR A 172 20.39 -6.07 3.61
CA THR A 172 19.78 -6.49 4.89
C THR A 172 18.28 -6.71 4.75
N LEU A 173 17.57 -5.80 4.04
CA LEU A 173 16.15 -5.95 3.75
C LEU A 173 15.88 -7.20 2.93
N PHE A 174 16.66 -7.43 1.86
CA PHE A 174 16.52 -8.62 1.01
C PHE A 174 16.71 -9.90 1.82
N VAL A 175 17.78 -10.00 2.61
CA VAL A 175 18.08 -11.16 3.44
C VAL A 175 16.93 -11.43 4.41
N ASN A 176 16.45 -10.41 5.12
CA ASN A 176 15.33 -10.56 6.05
C ASN A 176 14.06 -11.04 5.34
N GLN A 177 13.70 -10.45 4.20
CA GLN A 177 12.51 -10.85 3.44
C GLN A 177 12.66 -12.25 2.82
N TYR A 178 13.85 -12.59 2.35
CA TYR A 178 14.15 -13.91 1.81
C TYR A 178 14.00 -14.98 2.90
N TYR A 179 14.52 -14.74 4.12
CA TYR A 179 14.30 -15.64 5.26
C TYR A 179 12.83 -15.75 5.66
N MET A 180 12.09 -14.64 5.68
CA MET A 180 10.65 -14.66 5.95
C MET A 180 9.90 -15.47 4.90
N ARG A 181 10.27 -15.36 3.62
CA ARG A 181 9.71 -16.18 2.54
C ARG A 181 10.06 -17.65 2.71
N MET A 182 11.32 -17.98 2.98
CA MET A 182 11.73 -19.36 3.27
C MET A 182 10.96 -19.95 4.46
N ALA A 183 10.77 -19.17 5.52
CA ALA A 183 10.01 -19.60 6.70
C ALA A 183 8.52 -19.80 6.35
N LYS A 184 7.92 -18.90 5.57
CA LYS A 184 6.54 -19.07 5.06
C LYS A 184 6.42 -20.32 4.20
N GLU A 185 7.36 -20.59 3.30
CA GLU A 185 7.38 -21.77 2.44
C GLU A 185 7.56 -23.06 3.24
N ALA A 186 8.48 -23.07 4.21
CA ALA A 186 8.69 -24.20 5.10
C ALA A 186 7.45 -24.48 5.97
N ASN A 187 6.82 -23.43 6.49
CA ASN A 187 5.56 -23.55 7.22
C ASN A 187 4.45 -24.07 6.31
N LYS A 188 4.29 -23.50 5.09
CA LYS A 188 3.30 -23.97 4.10
C LYS A 188 3.50 -25.44 3.79
N LYS A 189 4.75 -25.89 3.59
CA LYS A 189 5.07 -27.31 3.39
C LYS A 189 4.67 -28.17 4.60
N GLY A 190 5.04 -27.74 5.82
CA GLY A 190 4.63 -28.42 7.05
C GLY A 190 3.11 -28.47 7.28
N TYR A 191 2.38 -27.42 6.85
CA TYR A 191 0.91 -27.40 6.87
C TYR A 191 0.29 -28.28 5.77
N MET A 192 0.87 -28.32 4.57
CA MET A 192 0.42 -29.17 3.47
C MET A 192 0.67 -30.67 3.71
N ASP A 193 1.68 -30.98 4.53
CA ASP A 193 1.97 -32.35 5.01
C ASP A 193 0.97 -32.80 6.11
N ASN A 194 0.14 -31.90 6.65
CA ASN A 194 -0.94 -32.21 7.59
C ASN A 194 -2.31 -32.25 6.85
N PRO A 195 -2.99 -33.42 6.78
CA PRO A 195 -4.22 -33.59 6.03
C PRO A 195 -5.35 -32.62 6.40
N ASP A 196 -5.51 -32.33 7.71
CA ASP A 196 -6.59 -31.48 8.22
C ASP A 196 -6.38 -30.00 7.84
N TYR A 197 -5.13 -29.54 7.80
CA TYR A 197 -4.79 -28.17 7.37
C TYR A 197 -4.82 -28.01 5.85
N ARG A 198 -4.50 -29.06 5.10
CA ARG A 198 -4.62 -29.06 3.64
C ARG A 198 -6.07 -28.88 3.20
N GLU A 199 -6.99 -29.56 3.87
CA GLU A 199 -8.43 -29.42 3.63
C GLU A 199 -8.94 -28.02 4.04
N MET A 200 -8.43 -27.48 5.17
CA MET A 200 -8.74 -26.12 5.60
C MET A 200 -8.25 -25.04 4.62
N LEU A 201 -7.01 -25.15 4.11
CA LEU A 201 -6.44 -24.21 3.14
C LEU A 201 -7.16 -24.24 1.78
N GLN A 202 -7.67 -25.40 1.38
CA GLN A 202 -8.52 -25.56 0.18
C GLN A 202 -9.92 -24.97 0.38
N LEU A 203 -10.47 -25.01 1.60
CA LEU A 203 -11.76 -24.39 1.93
C LEU A 203 -11.72 -22.85 1.97
N PHE A 204 -10.56 -22.26 2.28
CA PHE A 204 -10.40 -20.80 2.44
C PHE A 204 -9.83 -20.07 1.22
N ASP A 205 -9.60 -20.76 0.09
CA ASP A 205 -9.07 -20.18 -1.17
C ASP A 205 -7.88 -19.23 -0.94
N MET A 206 -7.01 -19.61 0.00
CA MET A 206 -5.83 -18.84 0.43
C MET A 206 -4.66 -18.98 -0.56
N GLU A 207 -4.93 -19.36 -1.81
CA GLU A 207 -3.91 -19.94 -2.70
C GLU A 207 -2.86 -18.91 -3.14
N GLU A 208 -3.20 -17.63 -3.21
CA GLU A 208 -2.23 -16.55 -3.42
C GLU A 208 -2.66 -15.30 -2.66
N LEU A 209 -1.93 -14.94 -1.60
CA LEU A 209 -1.84 -13.53 -1.19
C LEU A 209 -1.44 -12.78 -2.46
N LYS A 210 -2.37 -12.05 -3.08
CA LYS A 210 -2.11 -11.18 -4.24
C LYS A 210 -1.16 -10.05 -3.81
N GLU A 211 0.12 -10.39 -3.62
CA GLU A 211 1.20 -9.50 -3.16
C GLU A 211 1.39 -8.32 -4.12
N ASP A 212 1.00 -8.49 -5.39
CA ASP A 212 1.14 -7.49 -6.45
C ASP A 212 0.30 -6.22 -6.26
N ARG A 213 -0.75 -6.23 -5.42
CA ARG A 213 -1.64 -5.05 -5.24
C ARG A 213 -1.28 -4.16 -4.05
N VAL A 214 -0.15 -4.38 -3.36
CA VAL A 214 0.28 -3.53 -2.23
C VAL A 214 0.86 -2.20 -2.73
N ASN A 215 1.63 -2.21 -3.82
CA ASN A 215 2.41 -1.07 -4.32
C ASN A 215 1.71 -0.24 -5.41
N ILE A 216 0.38 -0.23 -5.42
CA ILE A 216 -0.41 0.67 -6.26
C ILE A 216 -1.10 1.72 -5.39
N GLY A 217 -1.45 2.87 -5.98
CA GLY A 217 -2.30 3.85 -5.31
C GLY A 217 -3.69 3.27 -5.03
N VAL A 218 -4.31 3.68 -3.92
CA VAL A 218 -5.68 3.26 -3.58
C VAL A 218 -6.69 3.71 -4.63
N ASP A 219 -6.44 4.80 -5.34
CA ASP A 219 -7.22 5.24 -6.51
C ASP A 219 -7.25 4.19 -7.62
N ARG A 220 -6.10 3.57 -7.92
CA ARG A 220 -6.00 2.44 -8.86
C ARG A 220 -6.64 1.17 -8.30
N GLY A 221 -6.46 0.90 -7.02
CA GLY A 221 -7.13 -0.21 -6.33
C GLY A 221 -8.65 -0.13 -6.45
N ILE A 222 -9.21 1.06 -6.20
CA ILE A 222 -10.64 1.35 -6.36
C ILE A 222 -11.06 1.21 -7.83
N ALA A 223 -10.25 1.66 -8.79
CA ALA A 223 -10.57 1.49 -10.20
C ALA A 223 -10.62 0.02 -10.64
N SER A 224 -9.69 -0.82 -10.15
CA SER A 224 -9.74 -2.26 -10.35
C SER A 224 -10.98 -2.88 -9.71
N LEU A 225 -11.31 -2.48 -8.48
CA LEU A 225 -12.51 -2.94 -7.77
C LEU A 225 -13.80 -2.58 -8.53
N ILE A 226 -13.91 -1.36 -9.05
CA ILE A 226 -15.04 -0.95 -9.91
C ILE A 226 -15.16 -1.87 -11.13
N SER A 227 -14.04 -2.24 -11.74
CA SER A 227 -14.02 -3.08 -12.94
C SER A 227 -14.44 -4.52 -12.63
N GLU A 228 -14.03 -5.04 -11.47
CA GLU A 228 -14.45 -6.34 -10.95
C GLU A 228 -15.97 -6.36 -10.67
N LEU A 229 -16.48 -5.36 -9.95
CA LEU A 229 -17.91 -5.24 -9.63
C LEU A 229 -18.79 -5.09 -10.88
N LEU A 230 -18.32 -4.35 -11.90
CA LEU A 230 -19.01 -4.29 -13.19
C LEU A 230 -19.04 -5.64 -13.92
N GLY A 231 -18.01 -6.47 -13.76
CA GLY A 231 -17.99 -7.84 -14.26
C GLY A 231 -19.11 -8.66 -13.65
N ASP A 232 -19.23 -8.63 -12.32
CA ASP A 232 -20.28 -9.33 -11.57
C ASP A 232 -21.68 -8.90 -11.99
N VAL A 233 -21.91 -7.58 -12.14
CA VAL A 233 -23.21 -7.05 -12.59
C VAL A 233 -23.56 -7.57 -13.98
N LYS A 234 -22.60 -7.56 -14.91
CA LYS A 234 -22.80 -8.10 -16.27
C LYS A 234 -23.13 -9.59 -16.24
N GLU A 235 -22.49 -10.35 -15.36
CA GLU A 235 -22.73 -11.79 -15.23
C GLU A 235 -24.11 -12.10 -14.61
N LYS A 236 -24.47 -11.41 -13.53
CA LYS A 236 -25.79 -11.53 -12.87
C LYS A 236 -26.93 -11.19 -13.85
N SER A 237 -26.78 -10.09 -14.60
CA SER A 237 -27.74 -9.67 -15.62
C SER A 237 -28.00 -10.76 -16.67
N LYS A 238 -26.95 -11.42 -17.16
CA LYS A 238 -27.07 -12.51 -18.14
C LYS A 238 -27.70 -13.78 -17.58
N LYS A 239 -27.44 -14.11 -16.31
CA LYS A 239 -27.85 -15.38 -15.71
C LYS A 239 -29.27 -15.35 -15.13
N MET A 240 -29.69 -14.24 -14.54
CA MET A 240 -30.90 -14.19 -13.70
C MET A 240 -31.95 -13.18 -14.17
N GLY A 241 -31.63 -12.28 -15.12
CA GLY A 241 -32.46 -11.11 -15.39
C GLY A 241 -32.48 -10.11 -14.23
N PHE A 242 -32.92 -8.87 -14.46
CA PHE A 242 -32.97 -7.82 -13.43
C PHE A 242 -34.29 -7.81 -12.63
N GLU A 243 -34.96 -8.95 -12.49
CA GLU A 243 -36.40 -9.01 -12.14
C GLU A 243 -36.74 -8.70 -10.66
N GLU A 244 -35.78 -8.55 -9.74
CA GLU A 244 -36.07 -8.50 -8.29
C GLU A 244 -35.99 -7.11 -7.61
N ASP A 245 -35.45 -6.06 -8.26
CA ASP A 245 -35.19 -4.77 -7.59
C ASP A 245 -36.32 -3.72 -7.71
N GLY A 246 -37.53 -4.15 -8.09
CA GLY A 246 -38.64 -3.26 -8.49
C GLY A 246 -39.10 -2.26 -7.43
N GLU A 247 -38.92 -2.56 -6.14
CA GLU A 247 -39.43 -1.72 -5.05
C GLU A 247 -38.38 -1.33 -3.97
N CYS A 248 -37.24 -2.02 -3.92
CA CYS A 248 -36.19 -1.86 -2.91
C CYS A 248 -35.59 -0.44 -2.89
N SER A 249 -35.40 0.12 -1.69
CA SER A 249 -34.62 1.35 -1.47
C SER A 249 -33.12 1.08 -1.63
N ARG A 250 -32.32 2.13 -1.86
CA ARG A 250 -30.88 1.97 -2.03
C ARG A 250 -30.21 1.55 -0.71
N GLU A 251 -30.76 2.00 0.42
CA GLU A 251 -30.35 1.60 1.76
C GLU A 251 -30.57 0.10 2.00
N GLU A 252 -31.75 -0.43 1.69
CA GLU A 252 -32.06 -1.86 1.78
C GLU A 252 -31.19 -2.69 0.81
N TYR A 253 -30.90 -2.12 -0.36
CA TYR A 253 -29.98 -2.74 -1.32
C TYR A 253 -28.55 -2.81 -0.78
N TYR A 254 -28.09 -1.78 -0.07
CA TYR A 254 -26.76 -1.78 0.57
C TYR A 254 -26.63 -2.82 1.68
N ASP A 255 -27.69 -3.14 2.41
CA ASP A 255 -27.68 -4.27 3.33
C ASP A 255 -27.48 -5.60 2.59
N THR A 256 -28.05 -5.73 1.40
CA THR A 256 -27.88 -6.90 0.53
C THR A 256 -26.46 -6.98 -0.04
N LEU A 257 -25.91 -5.86 -0.50
CA LEU A 257 -24.50 -5.79 -0.93
C LEU A 257 -23.54 -6.10 0.20
N THR A 258 -23.83 -5.64 1.42
CA THR A 258 -23.05 -5.98 2.60
C THR A 258 -23.03 -7.49 2.79
N LYS A 259 -24.17 -8.18 2.71
CA LYS A 259 -24.20 -9.65 2.80
C LYS A 259 -23.38 -10.35 1.69
N SER A 260 -23.33 -9.77 0.49
CA SER A 260 -22.64 -10.37 -0.66
C SER A 260 -21.15 -10.08 -0.74
N TYR A 261 -20.70 -8.91 -0.27
CA TYR A 261 -19.37 -8.38 -0.55
C TYR A 261 -18.61 -7.91 0.69
N PHE A 262 -19.16 -8.04 1.90
CA PHE A 262 -18.48 -7.62 3.10
C PHE A 262 -17.18 -8.41 3.29
N ASP A 263 -16.06 -7.70 3.37
CA ASP A 263 -14.78 -8.31 3.71
C ASP A 263 -14.80 -8.64 5.21
N TYR A 264 -14.73 -9.93 5.54
CA TYR A 264 -14.70 -10.40 6.93
C TYR A 264 -13.52 -9.83 7.73
N ARG A 265 -12.45 -9.39 7.06
CA ARG A 265 -11.28 -8.74 7.66
C ARG A 265 -11.48 -7.25 7.89
N PHE A 266 -12.61 -6.67 7.47
CA PHE A 266 -12.87 -5.24 7.56
C PHE A 266 -12.57 -4.67 8.95
N LYS A 267 -13.11 -5.29 10.02
CA LYS A 267 -12.90 -4.81 11.39
C LYS A 267 -11.45 -4.91 11.85
N MET A 268 -10.75 -5.97 11.45
CA MET A 268 -9.33 -6.13 11.74
C MET A 268 -8.49 -5.10 10.99
N ASN A 269 -8.78 -4.86 9.71
CA ASN A 269 -8.09 -3.87 8.88
C ASN A 269 -8.36 -2.44 9.37
N GLU A 270 -9.61 -2.15 9.76
CA GLU A 270 -10.02 -0.87 10.33
C GLU A 270 -9.26 -0.56 11.63
N GLU A 271 -9.22 -1.51 12.57
CA GLU A 271 -8.50 -1.34 13.82
C GLU A 271 -6.98 -1.27 13.63
N THR A 272 -6.43 -2.11 12.74
CA THR A 272 -5.01 -2.08 12.39
C THR A 272 -4.60 -0.72 11.82
N LEU A 273 -5.37 -0.20 10.87
CA LEU A 273 -5.11 1.09 10.25
C LEU A 273 -5.27 2.23 11.27
N ARG A 274 -6.26 2.18 12.15
CA ARG A 274 -6.47 3.16 13.21
C ARG A 274 -5.29 3.22 14.17
N ARG A 275 -4.83 2.08 14.67
CA ARG A 275 -3.65 1.99 15.57
C ARG A 275 -2.39 2.50 14.89
N TYR A 276 -2.15 2.05 13.65
CA TYR A 276 -1.02 2.51 12.85
C TYR A 276 -1.07 4.03 12.66
N SER A 277 -2.21 4.58 12.21
CA SER A 277 -2.38 6.01 11.96
C SER A 277 -2.18 6.85 13.21
N ALA A 278 -2.70 6.39 14.36
CA ALA A 278 -2.51 7.06 15.64
C ALA A 278 -1.04 7.09 16.07
N GLY A 279 -0.36 5.94 15.99
CA GLY A 279 1.07 5.84 16.31
C GLY A 279 1.94 6.66 15.35
N ALA A 280 1.67 6.57 14.05
CA ALA A 280 2.39 7.31 13.03
C ALA A 280 2.21 8.81 13.22
N ARG A 281 0.98 9.33 13.33
CA ARG A 281 0.74 10.77 13.55
C ARG A 281 1.24 11.27 14.91
N GLY A 282 1.22 10.41 15.93
CA GLY A 282 1.77 10.72 17.25
C GLY A 282 3.29 10.69 17.34
N TRP A 283 3.97 10.06 16.37
CA TRP A 283 5.43 10.09 16.31
C TRP A 283 5.92 11.51 16.06
N LYS A 284 6.89 11.94 16.85
CA LYS A 284 7.51 13.26 16.82
C LYS A 284 8.98 13.14 16.47
N THR A 285 9.45 14.08 15.65
CA THR A 285 10.87 14.30 15.38
C THR A 285 11.63 14.71 16.64
N TYR A 286 12.95 14.54 16.66
CA TYR A 286 13.79 14.98 17.77
C TYR A 286 13.65 16.49 18.05
N GLU A 287 13.52 17.31 17.02
CA GLU A 287 13.29 18.75 17.16
C GLU A 287 11.96 19.08 17.84
N GLU A 288 10.86 18.43 17.43
CA GLU A 288 9.54 18.64 18.06
C GLU A 288 9.54 18.21 19.53
N ARG A 289 10.24 17.11 19.83
CA ARG A 289 10.40 16.61 21.20
C ARG A 289 11.22 17.58 22.06
N ILE A 290 12.38 18.03 21.58
CA ILE A 290 13.21 19.03 22.29
C ILE A 290 12.42 20.34 22.48
N SER A 291 11.71 20.80 21.45
CA SER A 291 10.90 22.01 21.51
C SER A 291 9.74 21.90 22.51
N ALA A 292 9.24 20.69 22.75
CA ALA A 292 8.25 20.40 23.78
C ALA A 292 8.86 20.30 25.20
N GLY A 293 10.16 20.56 25.37
CA GLY A 293 10.86 20.49 26.65
C GLY A 293 11.37 19.10 27.01
N GLU A 294 11.31 18.12 26.11
CA GLU A 294 11.91 16.82 26.36
C GLU A 294 13.45 16.95 26.40
N CYS A 295 14.06 16.53 27.50
CA CYS A 295 15.51 16.44 27.61
C CYS A 295 15.98 15.14 26.95
N ILE A 296 16.36 15.24 25.67
CA ILE A 296 16.78 14.09 24.87
C ILE A 296 18.29 13.94 24.96
N SER A 297 18.74 12.79 25.44
CA SER A 297 20.12 12.35 25.25
C SER A 297 20.12 11.00 24.55
N ILE A 298 20.84 10.91 23.43
CA ILE A 298 21.10 9.61 22.78
C ILE A 298 21.98 8.70 23.67
N PHE A 299 22.58 9.25 24.73
CA PHE A 299 23.48 8.53 25.65
C PHE A 299 22.89 8.30 27.04
N LYS A 300 21.81 9.00 27.43
CA LYS A 300 21.31 8.98 28.81
C LYS A 300 19.78 8.87 28.83
N LYS A 301 19.28 7.77 29.37
CA LYS A 301 17.85 7.56 29.69
C LYS A 301 17.53 8.16 31.05
N SER A 302 16.25 8.39 31.36
CA SER A 302 15.86 8.66 32.74
C SER A 302 16.09 7.40 33.59
N THR A 303 16.40 7.56 34.88
CA THR A 303 16.62 6.41 35.77
C THR A 303 15.39 5.51 35.86
N SER A 304 14.18 6.07 35.77
CA SER A 304 12.93 5.29 35.78
C SER A 304 12.74 4.46 34.51
N GLU A 305 13.03 5.01 33.33
CA GLU A 305 13.02 4.26 32.07
C GLU A 305 14.11 3.20 32.06
N GLU A 306 15.29 3.54 32.57
CA GLU A 306 16.41 2.59 32.67
C GLU A 306 16.08 1.42 33.60
N ILE A 307 15.38 1.64 34.71
CA ILE A 307 14.89 0.55 35.58
C ILE A 307 13.93 -0.36 34.83
N VAL A 308 12.91 0.20 34.15
CA VAL A 308 11.92 -0.61 33.42
C VAL A 308 12.57 -1.38 32.27
N ASP A 309 13.45 -0.74 31.52
CA ASP A 309 14.20 -1.38 30.44
C ASP A 309 15.12 -2.47 30.99
N LEU A 310 15.83 -2.22 32.10
CA LEU A 310 16.68 -3.23 32.73
C LEU A 310 15.87 -4.41 33.28
N GLU A 311 14.69 -4.19 33.85
CA GLU A 311 13.80 -5.27 34.31
C GLU A 311 13.35 -6.15 33.12
N GLN A 312 12.96 -5.52 32.01
CA GLN A 312 12.57 -6.22 30.78
C GLN A 312 13.77 -6.94 30.14
N ASP A 313 14.91 -6.28 30.08
CA ASP A 313 16.16 -6.83 29.54
C ASP A 313 16.64 -7.99 30.40
N ILE A 314 16.57 -7.91 31.73
CA ILE A 314 16.91 -9.02 32.63
C ILE A 314 15.99 -10.21 32.33
N ALA A 315 14.66 -10.01 32.28
CA ALA A 315 13.74 -11.09 31.99
C ALA A 315 14.00 -11.74 30.61
N TYR A 316 14.24 -10.92 29.58
CA TYR A 316 14.61 -11.38 28.25
C TYR A 316 15.95 -12.12 28.25
N LEU A 317 16.97 -11.57 28.89
CA LEU A 317 18.32 -12.13 28.97
C LEU A 317 18.34 -13.41 29.78
N GLU A 318 17.54 -13.57 30.83
CA GLU A 318 17.42 -14.81 31.58
C GLU A 318 16.85 -15.93 30.71
N GLN A 319 15.76 -15.65 29.99
CA GLN A 319 15.17 -16.59 29.04
C GLN A 319 16.14 -16.92 27.91
N HIS A 320 16.76 -15.90 27.32
CA HIS A 320 17.70 -16.06 26.23
C HIS A 320 18.98 -16.77 26.68
N LEU A 321 19.47 -16.52 27.90
CA LEU A 321 20.60 -17.21 28.51
C LEU A 321 20.29 -18.70 28.70
N LYS A 322 19.08 -19.03 29.16
CA LYS A 322 18.63 -20.42 29.25
C LYS A 322 18.70 -21.10 27.87
N THR A 323 18.09 -20.51 26.85
CA THR A 323 18.10 -21.05 25.49
C THR A 323 19.52 -21.14 24.91
N LYS A 324 20.38 -20.14 25.17
CA LYS A 324 21.78 -20.15 24.70
C LYS A 324 22.63 -21.18 25.43
N LYS A 325 22.40 -21.43 26.73
CA LYS A 325 23.06 -22.50 27.48
C LYS A 325 22.65 -23.88 26.94
N GLU A 326 21.36 -24.10 26.69
CA GLU A 326 20.86 -25.33 26.07
C GLU A 326 21.47 -25.55 24.67
N LEU A 327 21.52 -24.49 23.86
CA LEU A 327 22.15 -24.53 22.54
C LEU A 327 23.66 -24.78 22.63
N LEU A 328 24.37 -24.12 23.55
CA LEU A 328 25.80 -24.31 23.77
C LEU A 328 26.10 -25.75 24.16
N GLU A 329 25.35 -26.33 25.09
CA GLU A 329 25.52 -27.73 25.49
C GLU A 329 25.21 -28.68 24.33
N LYS A 330 24.20 -28.38 23.51
CA LYS A 330 23.93 -29.13 22.29
C LYS A 330 25.10 -29.06 21.31
N LEU A 331 25.65 -27.87 21.07
CA LEU A 331 26.78 -27.65 20.14
C LEU A 331 28.08 -28.28 20.65
N LYS A 332 28.35 -28.25 21.96
CA LYS A 332 29.51 -28.91 22.57
C LYS A 332 29.45 -30.43 22.44
N LYS A 333 28.24 -31.00 22.49
CA LYS A 333 28.00 -32.45 22.34
C LYS A 333 28.00 -32.92 20.89
N MET A 334 28.06 -32.02 19.91
CA MET A 334 28.16 -32.40 18.50
C MET A 334 29.56 -32.94 18.19
N SER A 335 29.61 -33.99 17.37
CA SER A 335 30.87 -34.45 16.77
C SER A 335 31.43 -33.40 15.80
N ASP A 336 32.70 -33.50 15.45
CA ASP A 336 33.32 -32.57 14.51
C ASP A 336 32.75 -32.72 13.10
N GLU A 337 32.31 -33.92 12.70
CA GLU A 337 31.56 -34.13 11.45
C GLU A 337 30.21 -33.41 11.49
N GLN A 338 29.50 -33.43 12.62
CA GLN A 338 28.22 -32.75 12.78
C GLN A 338 28.39 -31.22 12.78
N LYS A 339 29.44 -30.69 13.41
CA LYS A 339 29.77 -29.25 13.37
C LYS A 339 30.11 -28.82 11.94
N LYS A 340 30.96 -29.58 11.26
CA LYS A 340 31.32 -29.33 9.86
C LYS A 340 30.09 -29.36 8.94
N ALA A 341 29.22 -30.37 9.06
CA ALA A 341 27.99 -30.45 8.29
C ALA A 341 27.04 -29.26 8.56
N ARG A 342 26.98 -28.79 9.81
CA ARG A 342 26.20 -27.58 10.17
C ARG A 342 26.79 -26.32 9.53
N ASP A 343 28.10 -26.14 9.58
CA ASP A 343 28.77 -24.98 9.01
C ASP A 343 28.70 -24.99 7.48
N ASP A 344 28.84 -26.15 6.84
CA ASP A 344 28.72 -26.31 5.39
C ASP A 344 27.27 -26.06 4.94
N ASN A 345 26.27 -26.50 5.71
CA ASN A 345 24.87 -26.16 5.46
C ASN A 345 24.61 -24.65 5.61
N ALA A 346 25.18 -24.00 6.62
CA ALA A 346 25.07 -22.55 6.79
C ALA A 346 25.71 -21.79 5.61
N LYS A 347 26.89 -22.23 5.15
CA LYS A 347 27.55 -21.66 3.97
C LYS A 347 26.72 -21.85 2.70
N GLU A 348 26.11 -23.01 2.51
CA GLU A 348 25.26 -23.25 1.33
C GLU A 348 24.00 -22.39 1.35
N ILE A 349 23.36 -22.20 2.52
CA ILE A 349 22.25 -21.26 2.66
C ILE A 349 22.71 -19.83 2.31
N ILE A 350 23.86 -19.38 2.82
CA ILE A 350 24.42 -18.07 2.48
C ILE A 350 24.70 -17.98 0.97
N ARG A 351 25.24 -19.03 0.36
CA ARG A 351 25.53 -19.09 -1.09
C ARG A 351 24.25 -18.97 -1.92
N LEU A 352 23.18 -19.66 -1.52
CA LEU A 352 21.88 -19.58 -2.17
C LEU A 352 21.26 -18.18 -2.03
N VAL A 353 21.32 -17.58 -0.84
CA VAL A 353 20.85 -16.21 -0.60
C VAL A 353 21.64 -15.21 -1.46
N ASN A 354 22.96 -15.33 -1.48
CA ASN A 354 23.82 -14.46 -2.28
C ASN A 354 23.56 -14.62 -3.78
N GLN A 355 23.42 -15.86 -4.28
CA GLN A 355 23.10 -16.09 -5.69
C GLN A 355 21.73 -15.51 -6.04
N ALA A 356 20.71 -15.71 -5.20
CA ALA A 356 19.39 -15.13 -5.42
C ALA A 356 19.40 -13.58 -5.41
N TYR A 357 20.26 -12.97 -4.59
CA TYR A 357 20.48 -11.53 -4.60
C TYR A 357 21.13 -11.06 -5.92
N LEU A 358 22.17 -11.76 -6.39
CA LEU A 358 22.79 -11.45 -7.68
C LEU A 358 21.80 -11.60 -8.83
N ASP A 359 20.96 -12.64 -8.84
CA ASP A 359 19.92 -12.83 -9.85
C ASP A 359 18.86 -11.71 -9.81
N LYS A 360 18.52 -11.17 -8.62
CA LYS A 360 17.68 -9.96 -8.46
C LYS A 360 18.36 -8.76 -9.11
N CYS A 361 19.64 -8.51 -8.79
CA CYS A 361 20.40 -7.38 -9.32
C CYS A 361 20.53 -7.44 -10.85
N ASP A 362 20.80 -8.63 -11.39
CA ASP A 362 20.88 -8.85 -12.84
C ASP A 362 19.56 -8.53 -13.54
N LYS A 363 18.40 -8.88 -12.95
CA LYS A 363 17.08 -8.51 -13.50
C LYS A 363 16.85 -6.99 -13.52
N VAL A 364 17.26 -6.30 -12.45
CA VAL A 364 17.18 -4.82 -12.38
C VAL A 364 18.04 -4.18 -13.46
N THR A 365 19.25 -4.71 -13.66
CA THR A 365 20.25 -4.15 -14.58
C THR A 365 19.96 -4.46 -16.06
N ARG A 366 19.30 -5.60 -16.39
CA ARG A 366 19.07 -6.05 -17.78
C ARG A 366 17.82 -5.44 -18.46
N GLY A 367 17.27 -4.34 -17.95
CA GLY A 367 16.38 -3.45 -18.71
C GLY A 367 14.90 -3.44 -18.30
N GLU A 368 14.45 -4.25 -17.34
CA GLU A 368 13.08 -4.15 -16.80
C GLU A 368 12.81 -2.79 -16.12
N TYR A 369 13.87 -2.14 -15.63
CA TYR A 369 13.79 -0.88 -14.88
C TYR A 369 14.64 0.25 -15.47
N ALA A 370 15.09 0.16 -16.73
CA ALA A 370 15.97 1.17 -17.35
C ALA A 370 15.42 2.61 -17.27
N LYS A 371 14.09 2.79 -17.37
CA LYS A 371 13.44 4.11 -17.21
C LYS A 371 13.50 4.66 -15.79
N VAL A 372 13.57 3.77 -14.79
CA VAL A 372 13.72 4.14 -13.37
C VAL A 372 15.16 4.56 -13.11
N GLU A 373 16.13 3.85 -13.68
CA GLU A 373 17.56 4.23 -13.64
C GLU A 373 17.77 5.65 -14.20
N ASP A 374 17.24 5.95 -15.40
CA ASP A 374 17.29 7.30 -15.98
C ASP A 374 16.66 8.38 -15.07
N SER A 375 15.59 8.02 -14.36
CA SER A 375 14.87 8.95 -13.48
C SER A 375 15.61 9.19 -12.16
N VAL A 376 16.25 8.15 -11.61
CA VAL A 376 17.11 8.23 -10.43
C VAL A 376 18.36 9.03 -10.76
N ASP A 377 18.99 8.77 -11.91
CA ASP A 377 20.12 9.55 -12.40
C ASP A 377 19.75 11.03 -12.56
N SER A 378 18.59 11.33 -13.15
CA SER A 378 18.12 12.73 -13.27
C SER A 378 17.82 13.38 -11.92
N PHE A 379 17.26 12.63 -10.96
CA PHE A 379 16.98 13.12 -9.62
C PHE A 379 18.28 13.40 -8.85
N VAL A 380 19.22 12.44 -8.85
CA VAL A 380 20.54 12.59 -8.22
C VAL A 380 21.30 13.75 -8.87
N GLY A 381 21.33 13.83 -10.20
CA GLY A 381 21.96 14.92 -10.94
C GLY A 381 21.34 16.30 -10.63
N ARG A 382 20.00 16.40 -10.52
CA ARG A 382 19.33 17.65 -10.12
C ARG A 382 19.66 18.05 -8.69
N VAL A 383 19.63 17.10 -7.76
CA VAL A 383 19.99 17.35 -6.36
C VAL A 383 21.44 17.82 -6.27
N LEU A 384 22.37 17.13 -6.93
CA LEU A 384 23.79 17.52 -6.97
C LEU A 384 23.99 18.91 -7.59
N TRP A 385 23.31 19.21 -8.70
CA TRP A 385 23.42 20.50 -9.37
C TRP A 385 22.93 21.67 -8.51
N GLU A 386 21.80 21.51 -7.81
CA GLU A 386 21.26 22.54 -6.91
C GLU A 386 22.19 22.80 -5.71
N PHE A 387 22.81 21.76 -5.16
CA PHE A 387 23.77 21.92 -4.05
C PHE A 387 25.11 22.52 -4.49
N LEU A 388 25.61 22.16 -5.68
CA LEU A 388 26.91 22.61 -6.17
C LEU A 388 26.88 24.03 -6.78
N ASN A 389 25.70 24.58 -7.08
CA ASN A 389 25.53 25.92 -7.67
C ASN A 389 24.65 26.86 -6.83
N ALA A 390 24.44 26.58 -5.55
CA ALA A 390 23.82 27.54 -4.65
C ALA A 390 24.72 28.78 -4.51
N LYS A 391 24.18 29.96 -4.84
CA LYS A 391 24.82 31.25 -4.57
C LYS A 391 24.65 31.67 -3.11
#